data_AF-A0A7V9MYX1-F1
#
_entry.id   AF-A0A7V9MYX1-F1
#
_cell.length_a   1.000
_cell.length_b   1.000
_cell.length_c   1.000
_cell.angle_alpha   90.00
_cell.angle_beta   90.00
_cell.angle_gamma   90.00
#
_symmetry.space_group_name_H-M   'P 1'
#
loop_
_entity.id
_entity.type
_entity.pdbx_description
1 polymer ?
#
loop_
_entity_poly.entity_id
_entity_poly.type
_entity_poly.pdbx_seq_one_letter_code
_entity_poly.pdbx_strand_id
1 'polypeptide(L)'
;MNRTDTLLRLKRFRVDEMKRRIAAIDAMKADLERKLTDLDDNVTREKQRAGDSDIGRLAFPSFLRSIEARRENLRNTLKEIEREYTSAQMDMENAFHDLKSLEVATEQQAKRLAEMQTRRAQSRLDEMALVRHLRKHALRA
;
A
#
# COMPACT_ATOMS: atom_id res chain seq x y z
N MET A 1 17.96 1.45 -20.85
CA MET A 1 16.82 1.15 -19.95
C MET A 1 15.54 1.36 -20.74
N ASN A 2 14.67 0.36 -20.82
CA ASN A 2 13.46 0.45 -21.63
C ASN A 2 12.43 1.38 -20.93
N ARG A 3 11.65 2.16 -21.70
CA ARG A 3 10.62 3.07 -21.20
C ARG A 3 9.62 2.36 -20.27
N THR A 4 9.33 1.10 -20.57
CA THR A 4 8.42 0.25 -19.81
C THR A 4 8.98 -0.11 -18.42
N ASP A 5 10.28 -0.37 -18.30
CA ASP A 5 10.93 -0.69 -17.01
C ASP A 5 10.90 0.53 -16.08
N THR A 6 11.13 1.72 -16.64
CA THR A 6 11.03 2.99 -15.90
C THR A 6 9.62 3.20 -15.36
N LEU A 7 8.60 2.94 -16.19
CA LEU A 7 7.20 3.06 -15.78
C LEU A 7 6.83 2.05 -14.69
N LEU A 8 7.31 0.81 -14.81
CA LEU A 8 7.10 -0.24 -13.82
C LEU A 8 7.69 0.15 -12.46
N ARG A 9 8.92 0.67 -12.47
CA ARG A 9 9.57 1.17 -11.24
C ARG A 9 8.80 2.33 -10.62
N LEU A 10 8.30 3.27 -11.44
CA LEU A 10 7.49 4.39 -10.97
C LEU A 10 6.19 3.91 -10.30
N LYS A 11 5.48 2.95 -10.91
CA LYS A 11 4.24 2.39 -10.34
C LYS A 11 4.50 1.63 -9.03
N ARG A 12 5.60 0.87 -8.93
CA ARG A 12 6.04 0.23 -7.68
C ARG A 12 6.30 1.25 -6.58
N PHE A 13 7.06 2.30 -6.91
CA PHE A 13 7.34 3.38 -5.97
C PHE A 13 6.06 4.04 -5.45
N ARG A 14 5.07 4.27 -6.32
CA ARG A 14 3.76 4.81 -5.92
C ARG A 14 3.03 3.89 -4.95
N VAL A 15 3.02 2.57 -5.16
CA VAL A 15 2.42 1.61 -4.22
C VAL A 15 3.14 1.67 -2.87
N ASP A 16 4.47 1.70 -2.86
CA ASP A 16 5.25 1.76 -1.63
C ASP A 16 5.04 3.09 -0.87
N GLU A 17 4.86 4.19 -1.59
CA GLU A 17 4.48 5.48 -1.02
C GLU A 17 3.09 5.43 -0.36
N MET A 18 2.10 4.82 -1.02
CA MET A 18 0.76 4.66 -0.43
C MET A 18 0.80 3.79 0.84
N LYS A 19 1.59 2.71 0.84
CA LYS A 19 1.82 1.87 2.05
C LYS A 19 2.40 2.69 3.20
N ARG A 20 3.40 3.53 2.93
CA ARG A 20 3.99 4.42 3.95
C ARG A 20 2.98 5.42 4.48
N ARG A 21 2.12 5.97 3.62
CA ARG A 21 1.05 6.89 4.01
C ARG A 21 0.05 6.21 4.94
N ILE A 22 -0.41 5.00 4.60
CA ILE A 22 -1.32 4.21 5.45
C ILE A 22 -0.68 3.93 6.81
N ALA A 23 0.58 3.49 6.83
CA ALA A 23 1.30 3.25 8.09
C ALA A 23 1.43 4.50 8.97
N ALA A 24 1.59 5.68 8.36
CA ALA A 24 1.60 6.94 9.10
C ALA A 24 0.22 7.28 9.69
N ILE A 25 -0.86 7.03 8.95
CA ILE A 25 -2.24 7.22 9.42
C ILE A 25 -2.53 6.27 10.59
N ASP A 26 -2.12 5.00 10.51
CA ASP A 26 -2.25 4.02 11.61
C ASP A 26 -1.49 4.47 12.86
N ALA A 27 -0.27 4.98 12.69
CA ALA A 27 0.50 5.52 13.81
C ALA A 27 -0.20 6.72 14.48
N MET A 28 -0.81 7.61 13.69
CA MET A 28 -1.61 8.72 14.21
C MET A 28 -2.86 8.22 14.94
N LYS A 29 -3.56 7.22 14.41
CA LYS A 29 -4.73 6.61 15.06
C LYS A 29 -4.35 6.02 16.42
N ALA A 30 -3.29 5.20 16.47
CA ALA A 30 -2.80 4.61 17.71
C ALA A 30 -2.40 5.67 18.74
N ASP A 31 -1.82 6.79 18.31
CA ASP A 31 -1.49 7.90 19.20
C ASP A 31 -2.72 8.57 19.83
N LEU A 32 -3.79 8.78 19.05
CA LEU A 32 -5.05 9.33 19.57
C LEU A 32 -5.75 8.36 20.54
N GLU A 33 -5.73 7.06 20.25
CA GLU A 33 -6.29 6.03 21.14
C GLU A 33 -5.55 5.96 22.48
N ARG A 34 -4.21 6.09 22.46
CA ARG A 34 -3.42 6.22 23.70
C ARG A 34 -3.81 7.48 24.47
N LYS A 35 -3.92 8.64 23.80
CA LYS A 35 -4.35 9.89 24.45
C LYS A 35 -5.73 9.79 25.09
N LEU A 36 -6.67 9.08 24.45
CA LEU A 36 -7.99 8.82 25.03
C LEU A 36 -7.87 8.00 26.32
N THR A 37 -7.07 6.94 26.30
CA THR A 37 -6.80 6.10 27.48
C THR A 37 -6.16 6.90 28.61
N ASP A 38 -5.18 7.76 28.28
CA ASP A 38 -4.53 8.64 29.26
C ASP A 38 -5.54 9.62 29.91
N LEU A 39 -6.53 10.10 29.15
CA LEU A 39 -7.61 10.93 29.70
C LEU A 39 -8.55 10.14 30.60
N ASP A 40 -8.79 8.86 30.33
CA ASP A 40 -9.54 7.95 31.22
C ASP A 40 -8.82 7.73 32.56
N ASP A 41 -7.52 7.50 32.50
CA ASP A 41 -6.69 7.34 33.69
C ASP A 41 -6.58 8.64 34.50
N ASN A 42 -6.45 9.79 33.83
CA ASN A 42 -6.43 11.09 34.48
C ASN A 42 -7.73 11.38 35.24
N VAL A 43 -8.89 11.04 34.68
CA VAL A 43 -10.18 11.22 35.37
C VAL A 43 -10.26 10.31 36.59
N THR A 44 -9.78 9.07 36.50
CA THR A 44 -9.78 8.14 37.63
C THR A 44 -8.93 8.65 38.78
N ARG A 45 -7.71 9.11 38.49
CA ARG A 45 -6.81 9.71 39.49
C ARG A 45 -7.40 10.97 40.11
N GLU A 46 -7.93 11.87 39.29
CA GLU A 46 -8.48 13.13 39.78
C GLU A 46 -9.75 12.92 40.61
N LYS A 47 -10.59 11.94 40.25
CA LYS A 47 -11.77 11.56 41.05
C LYS A 47 -11.38 11.11 42.45
N GLN A 48 -10.32 10.33 42.56
CA GLN A 48 -9.81 9.83 43.84
C GLN A 48 -9.32 11.00 44.70
N ARG A 49 -8.46 11.85 44.13
CA ARG A 49 -7.90 13.04 44.79
C ARG A 49 -8.97 14.07 45.18
N ALA A 50 -9.96 14.30 44.32
CA ALA A 50 -11.06 15.21 44.59
C ALA A 50 -11.91 14.75 45.78
N GLY A 51 -11.98 13.44 46.05
CA GLY A 51 -12.68 12.88 47.20
C GLY A 51 -12.09 13.29 48.55
N ASP A 52 -10.81 13.65 48.60
CA ASP A 52 -10.04 13.93 49.82
C ASP A 52 -10.34 15.31 50.43
N SER A 53 -11.01 16.22 49.71
CA SER A 53 -11.35 17.55 50.23
C SER A 53 -12.67 18.08 49.65
N ASP A 54 -13.40 18.88 50.43
CA ASP A 54 -14.65 19.48 49.96
C ASP A 54 -14.43 20.45 48.79
N ILE A 55 -13.31 21.18 48.79
CA ILE A 55 -12.91 22.03 47.65
C ILE A 55 -12.68 21.18 46.39
N GLY A 56 -12.01 20.03 46.53
CA GLY A 56 -11.80 19.08 45.44
C GLY A 56 -13.12 18.57 44.85
N ARG A 57 -14.06 18.16 45.71
CA ARG A 57 -15.41 17.71 45.30
C ARG A 57 -16.17 18.79 44.53
N LEU A 58 -16.06 20.05 44.93
CA LEU A 58 -16.69 21.18 44.25
C LEU A 58 -16.03 21.49 42.89
N ALA A 59 -14.71 21.32 42.76
CA ALA A 59 -13.98 21.58 41.53
C ALA A 59 -14.10 20.46 40.48
N PHE A 60 -14.27 19.21 40.93
CA PHE A 60 -14.25 18.02 40.08
C PHE A 60 -15.25 18.03 38.90
N PRO A 61 -16.52 18.48 39.04
CA PRO A 61 -17.44 18.54 37.91
C PRO A 61 -16.94 19.44 36.77
N SER A 62 -16.29 20.56 37.09
CA SER A 62 -15.74 21.45 36.07
C SER A 62 -14.55 20.80 35.34
N PHE A 63 -13.68 20.12 36.08
CA PHE A 63 -12.60 19.32 35.52
C PHE A 63 -13.14 18.24 34.58
N LEU A 64 -14.16 17.48 35.02
CA LEU A 64 -14.75 16.40 34.24
C LEU A 64 -15.31 16.91 32.90
N ARG A 65 -16.08 18.00 32.91
CA ARG A 65 -16.57 18.62 31.66
C ARG A 65 -15.44 18.99 30.70
N SER A 66 -14.32 19.49 31.24
CA SER A 66 -13.16 19.84 30.41
C SER A 66 -12.51 18.62 29.76
N ILE A 67 -12.50 17.47 30.45
CA ILE A 67 -11.98 16.21 29.90
C ILE A 67 -12.96 15.63 28.88
N GLU A 68 -14.27 15.67 29.15
CA GLU A 68 -15.30 15.22 28.21
C GLU A 68 -15.21 15.97 26.87
N ALA A 69 -15.08 17.29 26.91
CA ALA A 69 -14.88 18.11 25.71
C ALA A 69 -13.61 17.70 24.93
N ARG A 70 -12.50 17.41 25.62
CA ARG A 70 -11.27 16.91 24.97
C ARG A 70 -11.47 15.52 24.36
N ARG A 71 -12.15 14.61 25.04
CA ARG A 71 -12.46 13.27 24.51
C ARG A 71 -13.35 13.32 23.29
N GLU A 72 -14.35 14.20 23.30
CA GLU A 72 -15.22 14.41 22.15
C GLU A 72 -14.40 14.88 20.93
N ASN A 73 -13.53 15.87 21.13
CA ASN A 73 -12.64 16.34 20.06
C ASN A 73 -11.74 15.21 19.52
N LEU A 74 -11.08 14.44 20.40
CA LEU A 74 -10.24 13.31 19.98
C LEU A 74 -11.04 12.24 19.21
N ARG A 75 -12.27 11.93 19.64
CA ARG A 75 -13.16 10.99 18.95
C ARG A 75 -13.58 11.50 17.59
N ASN A 76 -13.83 12.80 17.45
CA ASN A 76 -14.16 13.41 16.16
C ASN A 76 -12.96 13.35 15.22
N THR A 77 -11.76 13.70 15.69
CA THR A 77 -10.52 13.55 14.91
C THR A 77 -10.25 12.10 14.52
N LEU A 78 -10.52 11.13 15.41
CA LEU A 78 -10.36 9.71 15.11
C LEU A 78 -11.30 9.26 13.98
N LYS A 79 -12.56 9.70 13.98
CA LYS A 79 -13.51 9.44 12.88
C LYS A 79 -13.03 10.05 11.55
N GLU A 80 -12.42 11.23 11.57
CA GLU A 80 -11.85 11.85 10.39
C GLU A 80 -10.67 11.03 9.86
N ILE A 81 -9.76 10.62 10.75
CA ILE A 81 -8.63 9.73 10.43
C ILE A 81 -9.11 8.39 9.85
N GLU A 82 -10.19 7.81 10.35
CA GLU A 82 -10.74 6.56 9.81
C GLU A 82 -11.27 6.73 8.37
N ARG A 83 -11.84 7.90 8.04
CA ARG A 83 -12.26 8.22 6.68
C ARG A 83 -11.04 8.41 5.76
N GLU A 84 -10.02 9.10 6.24
CA GLU A 84 -8.76 9.27 5.50
C GLU A 84 -8.06 7.93 5.27
N TYR A 85 -8.05 7.05 6.27
CA TYR A 85 -7.52 5.69 6.17
C TYR A 85 -8.24 4.89 5.09
N THR A 86 -9.58 4.89 5.12
CA THR A 86 -10.40 4.19 4.11
C THR A 86 -10.12 4.72 2.70
N SER A 87 -10.01 6.05 2.54
CA SER A 87 -9.64 6.65 1.25
C SER A 87 -8.23 6.24 0.82
N ALA A 88 -7.25 6.24 1.72
CA ALA A 88 -5.88 5.85 1.42
C ALA A 88 -5.76 4.37 1.03
N GLN A 89 -6.57 3.49 1.63
CA GLN A 89 -6.67 2.09 1.23
C GLN A 89 -7.19 1.95 -0.19
N MET A 90 -8.28 2.65 -0.55
CA MET A 90 -8.80 2.64 -1.92
C MET A 90 -7.76 3.15 -2.93
N ASP A 91 -7.04 4.23 -2.60
CA ASP A 91 -5.95 4.75 -3.44
C ASP A 91 -4.82 3.73 -3.63
N MET A 92 -4.47 3.00 -2.57
CA MET A 92 -3.47 1.94 -2.62
C MET A 92 -3.93 0.76 -3.49
N GLU A 93 -5.17 0.31 -3.36
CA GLU A 93 -5.76 -0.75 -4.18
C GLU A 93 -5.74 -0.38 -5.66
N ASN A 94 -6.15 0.85 -5.99
CA ASN A 94 -6.08 1.37 -7.36
C ASN A 94 -4.65 1.39 -7.90
N ALA A 95 -3.68 1.89 -7.11
CA ALA A 95 -2.28 1.90 -7.51
C ALA A 95 -1.70 0.48 -7.70
N PHE A 96 -2.14 -0.48 -6.89
CA PHE A 96 -1.74 -1.87 -7.01
C PHE A 96 -2.34 -2.53 -8.26
N HIS A 97 -3.61 -2.26 -8.56
CA HIS A 97 -4.26 -2.75 -9.77
C HIS A 97 -3.57 -2.22 -11.04
N ASP A 98 -3.23 -0.92 -11.06
CA ASP A 98 -2.45 -0.29 -12.13
C ASP A 98 -1.09 -0.97 -12.33
N LEU A 99 -0.36 -1.21 -11.24
CA LEU A 99 0.92 -1.89 -11.27
C LEU A 99 0.76 -3.30 -11.84
N LYS A 100 -0.22 -4.06 -11.35
CA LYS A 100 -0.41 -5.45 -11.76
C LYS A 100 -0.81 -5.57 -13.23
N SER A 101 -1.67 -4.66 -13.70
CA SER A 101 -2.07 -4.59 -15.10
C SER A 101 -0.87 -4.37 -16.01
N LEU A 102 0.04 -3.45 -15.62
CA LEU A 102 1.28 -3.23 -16.37
C LEU A 102 2.20 -4.46 -16.32
N GLU A 103 2.41 -5.07 -15.17
CA GLU A 103 3.23 -6.28 -15.03
C GLU A 103 2.76 -7.40 -15.97
N VAL A 104 1.46 -7.70 -15.98
CA VAL A 104 0.88 -8.72 -16.85
C VAL A 104 1.07 -8.37 -18.33
N ALA A 105 0.84 -7.11 -18.71
CA ALA A 105 1.06 -6.66 -20.09
C ALA A 105 2.53 -6.81 -20.52
N THR A 106 3.48 -6.50 -19.62
CA THR A 106 4.92 -6.66 -19.90
C THR A 106 5.34 -8.12 -20.05
N GLU A 107 4.83 -9.00 -19.20
CA GLU A 107 5.10 -10.43 -19.25
C GLU A 107 4.56 -11.06 -20.54
N GLN A 108 3.33 -10.72 -20.91
CA GLN A 108 2.74 -11.18 -22.17
C GLN A 108 3.52 -10.69 -23.40
N GLN A 109 3.99 -9.45 -23.38
CA GLN A 109 4.81 -8.92 -24.47
C GLN A 109 6.15 -9.64 -24.57
N ALA A 110 6.82 -9.90 -23.44
CA ALA A 110 8.06 -10.66 -23.40
C ALA A 110 7.86 -12.08 -23.94
N LYS A 111 6.77 -12.75 -23.54
CA LYS A 111 6.40 -14.08 -24.04
C LYS A 111 6.20 -14.10 -25.55
N ARG A 112 5.43 -13.14 -26.10
CA ARG A 112 5.23 -13.01 -27.56
C ARG A 112 6.54 -12.81 -28.32
N LEU A 113 7.44 -11.97 -27.78
CA LEU A 113 8.75 -11.74 -28.40
C LEU A 113 9.61 -13.00 -28.38
N ALA A 114 9.64 -13.75 -27.27
CA ALA A 114 10.37 -15.00 -27.15
C ALA A 114 9.83 -16.09 -28.10
N GLU A 115 8.50 -16.22 -28.22
CA GLU A 115 7.86 -17.15 -29.16
C GLU A 115 8.21 -16.81 -30.61
N MET A 116 8.17 -15.53 -31.00
CA MET A 116 8.59 -15.10 -32.34
C MET A 116 10.06 -15.39 -32.62
N GLN A 117 10.95 -15.16 -31.64
CA GLN A 117 12.37 -15.47 -31.77
C GLN A 117 12.61 -16.96 -31.94
N THR A 118 11.91 -17.79 -31.15
CA THR A 118 11.98 -19.25 -31.24
C THR A 118 11.49 -19.75 -32.60
N ARG A 119 10.35 -19.23 -33.08
CA ARG A 119 9.83 -19.56 -34.42
C ARG A 119 10.81 -19.18 -35.53
N ARG A 120 11.39 -17.97 -35.47
CA ARG A 120 12.42 -17.52 -36.43
C ARG A 120 13.67 -18.39 -36.39
N ALA A 121 14.11 -18.80 -35.21
CA ALA A 121 15.25 -19.70 -35.05
C ALA A 121 14.95 -21.08 -35.66
N GLN A 122 13.75 -21.61 -35.42
CA GLN A 122 13.30 -22.88 -36.00
C GLN A 122 13.29 -22.83 -37.53
N SER A 123 12.66 -21.82 -38.13
CA SER A 123 12.63 -21.68 -39.61
C SER A 123 14.02 -21.64 -40.23
N ARG A 124 14.99 -20.97 -39.59
CA ARG A 124 16.38 -20.95 -40.05
C ARG A 124 17.04 -22.33 -39.97
N LEU A 125 16.79 -23.10 -38.91
CA LEU A 125 17.32 -24.45 -38.79
C LEU A 125 16.73 -25.39 -39.85
N ASP A 126 15.43 -25.26 -40.12
CA ASP A 126 14.73 -26.04 -41.15
C ASP A 126 15.29 -25.74 -42.55
N GLU A 127 15.51 -24.45 -42.88
CA GLU A 127 16.17 -24.03 -44.13
C GLU A 127 17.59 -24.62 -44.27
N MET A 128 18.40 -24.56 -43.22
CA MET A 128 19.76 -25.13 -43.24
C MET A 128 19.75 -26.65 -43.41
N ALA A 129 18.78 -27.34 -42.78
CA ALA A 129 18.61 -28.78 -42.93
C ALA A 129 18.24 -29.15 -44.37
N LEU A 130 17.32 -28.40 -44.99
CA LEU A 130 16.92 -28.58 -46.39
C LEU A 130 18.12 -28.40 -47.34
N VAL A 131 18.87 -27.30 -47.20
CA VAL A 131 20.06 -27.02 -48.04
C VAL A 131 21.10 -28.13 -47.91
N ARG A 132 21.37 -28.60 -46.68
CA ARG A 132 22.29 -29.73 -46.45
C ARG A 132 21.80 -31.02 -47.12
N HIS A 133 20.50 -31.30 -47.02
CA HIS A 133 19.90 -32.48 -47.64
C HIS A 133 20.05 -32.44 -49.17
N LEU A 134 19.68 -31.32 -49.80
CA LEU A 134 19.79 -31.12 -51.25
C LEU A 134 21.24 -31.26 -51.73
N ARG A 135 22.21 -30.66 -51.02
CA ARG A 135 23.63 -30.76 -51.35
C ARG A 135 24.14 -32.20 -51.29
N LYS A 136 23.74 -32.97 -50.27
CA LYS A 136 24.11 -34.39 -50.14
C LYS A 136 23.53 -35.22 -51.28
N HIS A 137 22.33 -34.91 -51.74
CA HIS A 137 21.69 -35.60 -52.85
C HIS A 137 22.36 -35.30 -54.19
N ALA A 138 22.75 -34.04 -54.43
CA ALA A 138 23.46 -33.62 -55.64
C ALA A 138 24.86 -34.22 -55.77
N LEU A 139 25.52 -34.58 -54.65
CA LEU A 139 26.84 -35.23 -54.65
C LEU A 139 26.78 -36.76 -54.87
N ARG A 140 25.57 -37.35 -54.88
CA ARG A 140 25.35 -38.79 -55.05
C ARG A 140 24.79 -39.16 -56.43
N ALA A 141 24.46 -38.16 -57.25
CA ALA A 141 24.09 -38.29 -58.66
C ALA A 141 25.30 -37.95 -59.54
#